data_AF-A0A7X5D252-F1
#
_entry.id   AF-A0A7X5D252-F1
#
_cell.length_a   1.000
_cell.length_b   1.000
_cell.length_c   1.000
_cell.angle_alpha   90.00
_cell.angle_beta   90.00
_cell.angle_gamma   90.00
#
_symmetry.space_group_name_H-M   'P 1'
#
loop_
_entity.id
_entity.type
_entity.pdbx_description
1 polymer ?
#
loop_
_entity_poly.entity_id
_entity_poly.type
_entity_poly.pdbx_seq_one_letter_code
_entity_poly.pdbx_strand_id
1 'polypeptide(L)'
;MKLFSIFKKNAEPTSLFCDNMNYMIFEGEGIYSKTGRKRKIHVEAFSESEAVETLASEYNPETISISRIPFEPPSEDQISAMRKHGNRIPKNACKIDITFYMHKIIERQHDPESQLIEFATKRKVKFSYFTGEKSLYDCIWTQFSEIDKAAFYILCVKKDKTGKWNFDRFDQYKEAAKEILKDEKFMNSFKRYINSGFYGFTEETTSRSTNCYKIALTI
;
A
#
# COMPACT_ATOMS: atom_id res chain seq x y z
N MET A 1 24.37 -14.99 -46.90
CA MET A 1 23.43 -14.21 -46.08
C MET A 1 23.14 -14.97 -44.79
N LYS A 2 23.64 -14.49 -43.65
CA LYS A 2 23.15 -14.85 -42.31
C LYS A 2 23.24 -13.59 -41.45
N LEU A 3 22.10 -12.92 -41.29
CA LEU A 3 21.92 -11.82 -40.35
C LEU A 3 21.45 -12.43 -39.03
N PHE A 4 22.34 -12.49 -38.04
CA PHE A 4 21.96 -12.71 -36.65
C PHE A 4 21.49 -11.37 -36.08
N SER A 5 20.19 -11.22 -35.81
CA SER A 5 19.68 -10.07 -35.07
C SER A 5 19.98 -10.27 -33.59
N ILE A 6 20.93 -9.49 -33.08
CA ILE A 6 21.21 -9.35 -31.66
C ILE A 6 20.04 -8.54 -31.06
N PHE A 7 19.10 -9.21 -30.41
CA PHE A 7 18.21 -8.53 -29.47
C PHE A 7 19.02 -8.16 -28.23
N LYS A 8 19.55 -6.93 -28.22
CA LYS A 8 19.98 -6.27 -26.99
C LYS A 8 18.73 -6.14 -26.11
N LYS A 9 18.63 -7.00 -25.11
CA LYS A 9 17.77 -6.81 -23.95
C LYS A 9 18.16 -5.45 -23.37
N ASN A 10 17.30 -4.44 -23.51
CA ASN A 10 17.51 -3.17 -22.84
C ASN A 10 17.65 -3.49 -21.34
N ALA A 11 18.83 -3.25 -20.78
CA ALA A 11 19.05 -3.35 -19.35
C ALA A 11 18.08 -2.36 -18.71
N GLU A 12 17.19 -2.85 -17.84
CA GLU A 12 16.46 -1.99 -16.93
C GLU A 12 17.48 -1.07 -16.24
N PRO A 13 17.25 0.25 -16.19
CA PRO A 13 18.15 1.13 -15.48
C PRO A 13 18.25 0.61 -14.05
N THR A 14 19.45 0.20 -13.65
CA THR A 14 19.74 -0.13 -12.25
C THR A 14 19.22 1.02 -11.41
N SER A 15 18.20 0.74 -10.59
CA SER A 15 17.62 1.73 -9.68
C SER A 15 18.76 2.38 -8.91
N LEU A 16 18.90 3.71 -9.03
CA LEU A 16 19.87 4.49 -8.28
C LEU A 16 19.64 4.37 -6.76
N PHE A 17 18.42 3.97 -6.37
CA PHE A 17 17.98 3.86 -4.99
C PHE A 17 17.79 2.39 -4.59
N CYS A 18 18.28 2.05 -3.40
CA CYS A 18 18.18 0.72 -2.80
C CYS A 18 16.83 0.51 -2.10
N ASP A 19 15.73 0.65 -2.83
CA ASP A 19 14.38 0.39 -2.32
C ASP A 19 13.49 -0.35 -3.33
N ASN A 20 12.54 -1.11 -2.80
CA ASN A 20 11.45 -1.77 -3.55
C ASN A 20 10.08 -1.29 -3.04
N MET A 21 9.99 0.00 -2.72
CA MET A 21 8.75 0.65 -2.28
C MET A 21 7.92 1.06 -3.50
N ASN A 22 6.60 1.11 -3.36
CA ASN A 22 5.73 1.65 -4.41
C ASN A 22 5.62 3.18 -4.37
N TYR A 23 6.32 3.85 -3.46
CA TYR A 23 6.38 5.29 -3.28
C TYR A 23 7.82 5.75 -3.02
N MET A 24 8.05 7.06 -3.00
CA MET A 24 9.36 7.68 -2.87
C MET A 24 9.35 8.70 -1.73
N ILE A 25 10.54 9.02 -1.22
CA ILE A 25 10.76 10.11 -0.27
C ILE A 25 11.45 11.26 -1.01
N PHE A 26 10.96 12.48 -0.80
CA PHE A 26 11.53 13.70 -1.32
C PHE A 26 11.94 14.62 -0.18
N GLU A 27 13.12 15.23 -0.31
CA GLU A 27 13.60 16.25 0.60
C GLU A 27 14.04 17.50 -0.15
N GLY A 28 13.97 18.63 0.55
CA GLY A 28 14.45 19.90 0.05
C GLY A 28 13.94 21.07 0.87
N GLU A 29 13.51 22.11 0.19
CA GLU A 29 13.17 23.38 0.82
C GLU A 29 12.10 24.15 0.04
N GLY A 30 11.38 25.02 0.75
CA GLY A 30 10.40 25.93 0.16
C GLY A 30 10.00 27.03 1.13
N ILE A 31 9.36 28.09 0.61
CA ILE A 31 8.82 29.18 1.42
C ILE A 31 7.43 28.80 1.92
N TYR A 32 7.27 28.69 3.24
CA TYR A 32 6.00 28.38 3.87
C TYR A 32 5.02 29.55 3.73
N SER A 33 3.87 29.31 3.10
CA SER A 33 2.93 30.37 2.68
C SER A 33 2.42 31.22 3.83
N LYS A 34 2.23 30.63 5.02
CA LYS A 34 1.68 31.37 6.18
C LYS A 34 2.69 32.32 6.82
N THR A 35 3.99 32.05 6.73
CA THR A 35 5.01 32.83 7.47
C THR A 35 6.04 33.51 6.57
N GLY A 36 6.04 33.23 5.26
CA GLY A 36 7.06 33.74 4.34
C GLY A 36 8.49 33.27 4.65
N ARG A 37 8.63 32.21 5.47
CA ARG A 37 9.94 31.70 5.91
C ARG A 37 10.29 30.44 5.14
N LYS A 38 11.56 30.32 4.76
CA LYS A 38 12.13 29.11 4.19
C LYS A 38 12.12 27.99 5.22
N ARG A 39 11.66 26.80 4.86
CA ARG A 39 11.68 25.61 5.71
C ARG A 39 12.21 24.41 4.94
N LYS A 40 12.78 23.46 5.68
CA LYS A 40 13.08 22.13 5.16
C LYS A 40 11.78 21.38 4.91
N ILE A 41 11.74 20.63 3.83
CA ILE A 41 10.62 19.81 3.41
C ILE A 41 11.08 18.35 3.43
N HIS A 42 10.21 17.49 3.96
CA HIS A 42 10.30 16.04 3.85
C HIS A 42 8.90 15.54 3.53
N VAL A 43 8.74 14.83 2.42
CA VAL A 43 7.43 14.35 1.95
C VAL A 43 7.55 13.00 1.27
N GLU A 44 6.56 12.15 1.50
CA GLU A 44 6.42 10.86 0.83
C GLU A 44 5.35 10.96 -0.27
N ALA A 45 5.69 10.60 -1.51
CA ALA A 45 4.77 10.67 -2.65
C ALA A 45 5.08 9.60 -3.71
N PHE A 46 4.15 9.34 -4.63
CA PHE A 46 4.37 8.36 -5.71
C PHE A 46 5.09 8.96 -6.93
N SER A 47 5.24 10.28 -6.98
CA SER A 47 6.01 10.99 -7.99
C SER A 47 6.41 12.38 -7.47
N GLU A 48 7.38 13.01 -8.13
CA GLU A 48 7.78 14.38 -7.80
C GLU A 48 6.64 15.38 -8.05
N SER A 49 5.87 15.20 -9.14
CA SER A 49 4.68 16.03 -9.43
C SER A 49 3.68 15.97 -8.27
N GLU A 50 3.38 14.76 -7.80
CA GLU A 50 2.46 14.56 -6.68
C GLU A 50 3.01 15.14 -5.36
N ALA A 51 4.33 15.07 -5.13
CA ALA A 51 4.97 15.72 -3.99
C ALA A 51 4.78 17.24 -4.04
N VAL A 52 5.03 17.87 -5.19
CA VAL A 52 4.84 19.31 -5.40
C VAL A 52 3.38 19.71 -5.23
N GLU A 53 2.44 18.96 -5.82
CA GLU A 53 0.99 19.19 -5.69
C GLU A 53 0.54 19.12 -4.23
N THR A 54 1.02 18.13 -3.48
CA THR A 54 0.71 17.99 -2.05
C THR A 54 1.20 19.21 -1.26
N LEU A 55 2.43 19.65 -1.53
CA LEU A 55 3.08 20.77 -0.84
C LEU A 55 2.49 22.14 -1.24
N ALA A 56 1.91 22.27 -2.43
CA ALA A 56 1.36 23.53 -2.95
C ALA A 56 0.23 24.12 -2.08
N SER A 57 -0.41 23.30 -1.24
CA SER A 57 -1.41 23.76 -0.26
C SER A 57 -0.80 24.53 0.92
N GLU A 58 0.49 24.33 1.21
CA GLU A 58 1.18 24.85 2.39
C GLU A 58 2.36 25.78 2.08
N TYR A 59 2.97 25.59 0.91
CA TYR A 59 4.16 26.31 0.46
C TYR A 59 3.87 27.11 -0.81
N ASN A 60 4.66 28.16 -1.05
CA ASN A 60 4.61 28.86 -2.33
C ASN A 60 5.16 27.90 -3.42
N PRO A 61 4.34 27.47 -4.41
CA PRO A 61 4.73 26.48 -5.41
C PRO A 61 5.99 26.84 -6.19
N GLU A 62 6.20 28.12 -6.48
CA GLU A 62 7.36 28.61 -7.25
C GLU A 62 8.70 28.46 -6.49
N THR A 63 8.63 28.24 -5.18
CA THR A 63 9.81 28.18 -4.31
C THR A 63 10.14 26.76 -3.87
N ILE A 64 9.30 25.78 -4.23
CA ILE A 64 9.50 24.38 -3.86
C ILE A 64 10.66 23.84 -4.70
N SER A 65 11.71 23.41 -4.01
CA SER A 65 12.84 22.70 -4.58
C SER A 65 13.04 21.42 -3.79
N ILE A 66 12.75 20.29 -4.41
CA ILE A 66 12.84 18.96 -3.78
C ILE A 66 13.56 17.99 -4.70
N SER A 67 14.16 16.96 -4.12
CA SER A 67 14.75 15.85 -4.87
C SER A 67 14.51 14.54 -4.14
N ARG A 68 14.42 13.43 -4.90
CA ARG A 68 14.25 12.11 -4.32
C ARG A 68 15.49 11.74 -3.51
N ILE A 69 15.27 11.24 -2.30
CA ILE A 69 16.30 10.67 -1.44
C ILE A 69 16.09 9.15 -1.27
N PRO A 70 17.15 8.37 -0.96
CA PRO A 70 17.00 6.96 -0.65
C PRO A 70 16.26 6.74 0.66
N PHE A 71 15.53 5.64 0.75
CA PHE A 71 15.09 5.10 2.04
C PHE A 71 16.30 4.65 2.87
N GLU A 72 16.12 4.61 4.19
CA GLU A 72 17.14 4.07 5.10
C GLU A 72 17.53 2.64 4.70
N PRO A 73 18.83 2.29 4.66
CA PRO A 73 19.25 0.91 4.46
C PRO A 73 18.80 0.02 5.64
N PRO A 74 18.74 -1.31 5.46
CA PRO A 74 18.41 -2.23 6.54
C PRO A 74 19.29 -2.02 7.77
N SER A 75 18.70 -2.07 8.97
CA SER A 75 19.47 -1.92 10.21
C SER A 75 20.35 -3.14 10.48
N GLU A 76 21.41 -2.97 11.26
CA GLU A 76 22.27 -4.08 11.69
C GLU A 76 21.48 -5.20 12.40
N ASP A 77 20.46 -4.84 13.18
CA ASP A 77 19.58 -5.80 13.84
C ASP A 77 18.76 -6.62 12.83
N GLN A 78 18.22 -5.97 11.78
CA GLN A 78 17.51 -6.67 10.70
C GLN A 78 18.47 -7.58 9.93
N ILE A 79 19.67 -7.11 9.62
CA ILE A 79 20.71 -7.88 8.93
C ILE A 79 21.08 -9.13 9.75
N SER A 80 21.32 -8.94 11.05
CA SER A 80 21.67 -10.01 11.99
C SER A 80 20.52 -11.02 12.14
N ALA A 81 19.29 -10.54 12.31
CA ALA A 81 18.11 -11.40 12.41
C ALA A 81 17.90 -12.24 11.15
N MET A 82 17.98 -11.63 9.97
CA MET A 82 17.88 -12.34 8.69
C MET A 82 18.93 -13.44 8.57
N ARG A 83 20.20 -13.13 8.86
CA ARG A 83 21.30 -14.10 8.83
C ARG A 83 21.11 -15.23 9.84
N LYS A 84 20.70 -14.91 11.07
CA LYS A 84 20.45 -15.89 12.15
C LYS A 84 19.42 -16.95 11.75
N HIS A 85 18.41 -16.56 10.97
CA HIS A 85 17.38 -17.46 10.46
C HIS A 85 17.71 -18.05 9.07
N GLY A 86 18.94 -17.89 8.58
CA GLY A 86 19.39 -18.42 7.29
C GLY A 86 18.79 -17.71 6.07
N ASN A 87 18.14 -16.56 6.28
CA ASN A 87 17.53 -15.78 5.21
C ASN A 87 18.53 -14.81 4.60
N ARG A 88 18.40 -14.59 3.28
CA ARG A 88 19.21 -13.60 2.55
C ARG A 88 18.45 -12.29 2.46
N ILE A 89 19.19 -11.19 2.54
CA ILE A 89 18.68 -9.85 2.26
C ILE A 89 18.49 -9.74 0.75
N PRO A 90 17.28 -9.42 0.26
CA PRO A 90 17.05 -9.16 -1.15
C PRO A 90 17.91 -8.00 -1.66
N LYS A 91 18.22 -8.02 -2.96
CA LYS A 91 18.93 -6.91 -3.60
C LYS A 91 18.06 -5.64 -3.54
N ASN A 92 18.71 -4.49 -3.37
CA ASN A 92 18.06 -3.18 -3.35
C ASN A 92 16.94 -3.07 -2.30
N ALA A 93 17.06 -3.75 -1.16
CA ALA A 93 16.08 -3.66 -0.09
C ALA A 93 16.47 -2.57 0.92
N CYS A 94 15.51 -1.71 1.26
CA CYS A 94 15.64 -0.75 2.35
C CYS A 94 15.20 -1.35 3.69
N LYS A 95 15.28 -0.58 4.77
CA LYS A 95 14.82 -0.96 6.10
C LYS A 95 13.35 -1.38 6.13
N ILE A 96 12.49 -0.63 5.44
CA ILE A 96 11.05 -0.91 5.39
C ILE A 96 10.79 -2.19 4.61
N ASP A 97 11.46 -2.38 3.47
CA ASP A 97 11.43 -3.61 2.68
C ASP A 97 11.72 -4.85 3.53
N ILE A 98 12.78 -4.79 4.34
CA ILE A 98 13.17 -5.93 5.19
C ILE A 98 12.15 -6.17 6.30
N THR A 99 11.52 -5.14 6.85
CA THR A 99 10.41 -5.31 7.80
C THR A 99 9.25 -6.09 7.17
N PHE A 100 8.81 -5.71 5.96
CA PHE A 100 7.75 -6.43 5.24
C PHE A 100 8.16 -7.86 4.92
N TYR A 101 9.38 -8.05 4.43
CA TYR A 101 9.89 -9.36 4.04
C TYR A 101 10.04 -10.31 5.24
N MET A 102 10.57 -9.82 6.36
CA MET A 102 10.66 -10.59 7.60
C MET A 102 9.27 -11.00 8.08
N HIS A 103 8.32 -10.08 8.11
CA HIS A 103 6.96 -10.37 8.55
C HIS A 103 6.28 -11.41 7.65
N LYS A 104 6.45 -11.31 6.33
CA LYS A 104 5.98 -12.32 5.37
C LYS A 104 6.55 -13.71 5.66
N ILE A 105 7.86 -13.81 5.94
CA ILE A 105 8.51 -15.09 6.26
C ILE A 105 8.00 -15.66 7.58
N ILE A 106 7.95 -14.85 8.64
CA ILE A 106 7.54 -15.25 9.99
C ILE A 106 6.11 -15.79 9.98
N GLU A 107 5.21 -15.05 9.33
CA GLU A 107 3.79 -15.39 9.22
C GLU A 107 3.48 -16.36 8.07
N ARG A 108 4.51 -16.82 7.34
CA ARG A 108 4.38 -17.74 6.19
C ARG A 108 3.35 -17.30 5.15
N GLN A 109 3.29 -16.00 4.87
CA GLN A 109 2.25 -15.45 4.00
C GLN A 109 2.53 -15.77 2.52
N HIS A 110 1.45 -15.98 1.77
CA HIS A 110 1.51 -16.06 0.32
C HIS A 110 1.81 -14.69 -0.31
N ASP A 111 2.26 -14.72 -1.56
CA ASP A 111 2.33 -13.52 -2.40
C ASP A 111 0.92 -12.96 -2.62
N PRO A 112 0.72 -11.63 -2.53
CA PRO A 112 -0.56 -11.04 -2.91
C PRO A 112 -0.82 -11.23 -4.41
N GLU A 113 -2.10 -11.38 -4.77
CA GLU A 113 -2.52 -11.36 -6.18
C GLU A 113 -2.17 -10.03 -6.86
N SER A 114 -1.69 -10.08 -8.10
CA SER A 114 -1.27 -8.89 -8.86
C SER A 114 -2.36 -7.83 -8.98
N GLN A 115 -3.62 -8.24 -9.11
CA GLN A 115 -4.75 -7.31 -9.20
C GLN A 115 -4.97 -6.53 -7.89
N LEU A 116 -4.69 -7.15 -6.72
CA LEU A 116 -4.77 -6.46 -5.43
C LEU A 116 -3.63 -5.45 -5.26
N ILE A 117 -2.43 -5.79 -5.74
CA ILE A 117 -1.27 -4.87 -5.78
C ILE A 117 -1.58 -3.66 -6.66
N GLU A 118 -2.14 -3.89 -7.85
CA GLU A 118 -2.54 -2.82 -8.77
C GLU A 118 -3.62 -1.92 -8.12
N PHE A 119 -4.62 -2.52 -7.48
CA PHE A 119 -5.65 -1.78 -6.76
C PHE A 119 -5.06 -0.92 -5.63
N ALA A 120 -4.21 -1.48 -4.78
CA ALA A 120 -3.56 -0.76 -3.69
C ALA A 120 -2.74 0.43 -4.23
N THR A 121 -1.99 0.22 -5.31
CA THR A 121 -1.19 1.25 -5.98
C THR A 121 -2.07 2.37 -6.56
N LYS A 122 -3.16 2.02 -7.26
CA LYS A 122 -4.14 3.00 -7.78
C LYS A 122 -4.81 3.80 -6.66
N ARG A 123 -5.00 3.18 -5.49
CA ARG A 123 -5.55 3.83 -4.29
C ARG A 123 -4.49 4.51 -3.43
N LYS A 124 -3.26 4.66 -3.94
CA LYS A 124 -2.15 5.38 -3.29
C LYS A 124 -1.83 4.82 -1.90
N VAL A 125 -2.04 3.52 -1.70
CA VAL A 125 -1.62 2.79 -0.51
C VAL A 125 -0.13 2.57 -0.59
N LYS A 126 0.61 3.04 0.41
CA LYS A 126 2.07 2.88 0.51
C LYS A 126 2.43 1.48 1.03
N PHE A 127 3.28 0.74 0.31
CA PHE A 127 3.77 -0.58 0.71
C PHE A 127 5.09 -0.95 0.02
N SER A 128 5.74 -2.01 0.51
CA SER A 128 6.90 -2.67 -0.13
C SER A 128 6.45 -3.81 -1.04
N TYR A 129 7.04 -3.96 -2.22
CA TYR A 129 6.78 -5.11 -3.10
C TYR A 129 7.22 -6.46 -2.51
N PHE A 130 7.96 -6.48 -1.39
CA PHE A 130 8.24 -7.70 -0.63
C PHE A 130 7.13 -8.10 0.36
N THR A 131 6.04 -7.34 0.41
CA THR A 131 4.88 -7.64 1.28
C THR A 131 4.26 -9.01 0.99
N GLY A 132 3.66 -9.61 2.03
CA GLY A 132 2.78 -10.76 1.90
C GLY A 132 1.31 -10.35 1.75
N GLU A 133 0.44 -11.27 1.36
CA GLU A 133 -0.98 -10.98 1.11
C GLU A 133 -1.66 -10.32 2.32
N LYS A 134 -1.55 -10.94 3.52
CA LYS A 134 -2.14 -10.42 4.77
C LYS A 134 -1.59 -9.04 5.11
N SER A 135 -0.30 -8.82 4.92
CA SER A 135 0.33 -7.51 5.12
C SER A 135 -0.15 -6.46 4.13
N LEU A 136 -0.42 -6.81 2.87
CA LEU A 136 -1.01 -5.88 1.91
C LEU A 136 -2.44 -5.48 2.30
N TYR A 137 -3.26 -6.43 2.77
CA TYR A 137 -4.57 -6.12 3.34
C TYR A 137 -4.47 -5.13 4.50
N ASP A 138 -3.50 -5.34 5.40
CA ASP A 138 -3.28 -4.43 6.54
C ASP A 138 -2.85 -3.03 6.08
N CYS A 139 -1.94 -2.92 5.10
CA CYS A 139 -1.56 -1.63 4.51
C CYS A 139 -2.77 -0.88 3.93
N ILE A 140 -3.62 -1.59 3.18
CA ILE A 140 -4.84 -1.01 2.61
C ILE A 140 -5.77 -0.57 3.74
N TRP A 141 -6.02 -1.45 4.70
CA TRP A 141 -6.96 -1.21 5.78
C TRP A 141 -6.55 -0.02 6.64
N THR A 142 -5.27 0.06 7.03
CA THR A 142 -4.77 1.12 7.92
C THR A 142 -4.78 2.51 7.28
N GLN A 143 -4.58 2.59 5.96
CA GLN A 143 -4.56 3.85 5.21
C GLN A 143 -5.95 4.29 4.72
N PHE A 144 -6.94 3.40 4.76
CA PHE A 144 -8.29 3.71 4.31
C PHE A 144 -9.12 4.45 5.37
N SER A 145 -9.91 5.43 4.90
CA SER A 145 -10.97 6.06 5.69
C SER A 145 -12.03 5.02 6.11
N GLU A 146 -12.92 5.35 7.05
CA GLU A 146 -13.98 4.42 7.45
C GLU A 146 -14.90 4.02 6.29
N ILE A 147 -15.21 4.97 5.39
CA ILE A 147 -15.99 4.72 4.18
C ILE A 147 -15.22 3.79 3.24
N ASP A 148 -13.94 4.05 3.02
CA ASP A 148 -13.11 3.21 2.14
C ASP A 148 -12.92 1.80 2.73
N LYS A 149 -12.80 1.65 4.05
CA LYS A 149 -12.77 0.36 4.74
C LYS A 149 -14.04 -0.44 4.50
N ALA A 150 -15.21 0.19 4.66
CA ALA A 150 -16.48 -0.47 4.38
C ALA A 150 -16.61 -0.84 2.89
N ALA A 151 -16.25 0.05 1.96
CA ALA A 151 -16.25 -0.23 0.53
C ALA A 151 -15.31 -1.39 0.16
N PHE A 152 -14.12 -1.41 0.75
CA PHE A 152 -13.13 -2.48 0.57
C PHE A 152 -13.60 -3.81 1.17
N TYR A 153 -14.28 -3.77 2.32
CA TYR A 153 -14.92 -4.96 2.88
C TYR A 153 -15.98 -5.53 1.94
N ILE A 154 -16.87 -4.68 1.38
CA ILE A 154 -17.87 -5.11 0.38
C ILE A 154 -17.18 -5.76 -0.81
N LEU A 155 -16.16 -5.10 -1.37
CA LEU A 155 -15.38 -5.64 -2.48
C LEU A 155 -14.81 -7.04 -2.16
N CYS A 156 -14.25 -7.22 -0.97
CA CYS A 156 -13.70 -8.49 -0.53
C CYS A 156 -14.77 -9.58 -0.33
N VAL A 157 -15.95 -9.21 0.18
CA VAL A 157 -17.11 -10.11 0.25
C VAL A 157 -17.55 -10.55 -1.14
N LYS A 158 -17.56 -9.64 -2.12
CA LYS A 158 -17.88 -9.98 -3.51
C LYS A 158 -16.83 -10.87 -4.15
N LYS A 159 -15.55 -10.63 -3.88
CA LYS A 159 -14.46 -11.53 -4.31
C LYS A 159 -14.65 -12.92 -3.71
N ASP A 160 -14.86 -13.01 -2.40
CA ASP A 160 -15.07 -14.28 -1.68
C ASP A 160 -16.23 -15.09 -2.28
N LYS A 161 -17.34 -14.42 -2.62
CA LYS A 161 -18.52 -15.09 -3.18
C LYS A 161 -18.36 -15.52 -4.64
N THR A 162 -17.64 -14.74 -5.44
CA THR A 162 -17.59 -14.92 -6.92
C THR A 162 -16.27 -15.51 -7.42
N GLY A 163 -15.25 -15.57 -6.56
CA GLY A 163 -13.87 -15.90 -6.92
C GLY A 163 -13.16 -14.84 -7.75
N LYS A 164 -13.77 -13.65 -7.97
CA LYS A 164 -13.25 -12.62 -8.88
C LYS A 164 -13.25 -11.24 -8.25
N TRP A 165 -12.18 -10.48 -8.51
CA TRP A 165 -12.14 -9.08 -8.14
C TRP A 165 -13.03 -8.22 -9.06
N ASN A 166 -13.74 -7.27 -8.45
CA ASN A 166 -14.59 -6.30 -9.15
C ASN A 166 -14.12 -4.86 -8.84
N PHE A 167 -12.84 -4.57 -9.03
CA PHE A 167 -12.23 -3.29 -8.67
C PHE A 167 -12.86 -2.08 -9.39
N ASP A 168 -13.35 -2.26 -10.61
CA ASP A 168 -14.02 -1.20 -11.39
C ASP A 168 -15.31 -0.70 -10.73
N ARG A 169 -15.89 -1.49 -9.81
CA ARG A 169 -17.09 -1.14 -9.04
C ARG A 169 -16.77 -0.50 -7.70
N PHE A 170 -15.50 -0.26 -7.37
CA PHE A 170 -15.12 0.24 -6.04
C PHE A 170 -15.77 1.57 -5.69
N ASP A 171 -15.91 2.50 -6.63
CA ASP A 171 -16.57 3.78 -6.34
C ASP A 171 -18.08 3.60 -6.10
N GLN A 172 -18.72 2.61 -6.74
CA GLN A 172 -20.09 2.22 -6.41
C GLN A 172 -20.17 1.64 -4.98
N TYR A 173 -19.18 0.84 -4.59
CA TYR A 173 -19.10 0.31 -3.22
C TYR A 173 -18.84 1.42 -2.19
N LYS A 174 -18.13 2.50 -2.55
CA LYS A 174 -17.97 3.68 -1.69
C LYS A 174 -19.30 4.41 -1.47
N GLU A 175 -20.11 4.57 -2.52
CA GLU A 175 -21.43 5.18 -2.36
C GLU A 175 -22.35 4.30 -1.51
N ALA A 176 -22.36 2.99 -1.74
CA ALA A 176 -23.10 2.05 -0.90
C ALA A 176 -22.61 2.06 0.55
N ALA A 177 -21.30 2.19 0.77
CA ALA A 177 -20.68 2.23 2.09
C ALA A 177 -21.25 3.36 2.96
N LYS A 178 -21.53 4.54 2.37
CA LYS A 178 -22.11 5.68 3.11
C LYS A 178 -23.46 5.35 3.75
N GLU A 179 -24.26 4.50 3.12
CA GLU A 179 -25.56 4.10 3.64
C GLU A 179 -25.47 2.91 4.60
N ILE A 180 -24.68 1.88 4.28
CA ILE A 180 -24.58 0.70 5.17
C ILE A 180 -23.90 1.01 6.51
N LEU A 181 -23.04 2.04 6.57
CA LEU A 181 -22.44 2.49 7.83
C LEU A 181 -23.50 3.06 8.81
N LYS A 182 -24.69 3.42 8.32
CA LYS A 182 -25.83 3.81 9.16
C LYS A 182 -26.65 2.61 9.65
N ASP A 183 -26.46 1.42 9.08
CA ASP A 183 -27.13 0.19 9.51
C ASP A 183 -26.48 -0.35 10.80
N GLU A 184 -27.23 -0.32 11.89
CA GLU A 184 -26.74 -0.77 13.20
C GLU A 184 -26.34 -2.25 13.21
N LYS A 185 -27.03 -3.12 12.47
CA LYS A 185 -26.71 -4.55 12.42
C LYS A 185 -25.40 -4.78 11.68
N PHE A 186 -25.17 -4.05 10.58
CA PHE A 186 -23.90 -4.03 9.89
C PHE A 186 -22.81 -3.57 10.88
N MET A 187 -22.95 -2.38 11.43
CA MET A 187 -21.92 -1.75 12.28
C MET A 187 -21.57 -2.56 13.52
N ASN A 188 -22.55 -3.13 14.21
CA ASN A 188 -22.30 -3.94 15.41
C ASN A 188 -21.39 -5.14 15.13
N SER A 189 -21.47 -5.71 13.93
CA SER A 189 -20.59 -6.82 13.53
C SER A 189 -19.34 -6.36 12.77
N PHE A 190 -19.37 -5.18 12.15
CA PHE A 190 -18.24 -4.61 11.41
C PHE A 190 -17.16 -4.01 12.33
N LYS A 191 -17.55 -3.46 13.49
CA LYS A 191 -16.65 -2.87 14.50
C LYS A 191 -15.47 -3.77 14.89
N ARG A 192 -15.65 -5.10 14.88
CA ARG A 192 -14.55 -6.05 15.15
C ARG A 192 -13.36 -5.78 14.22
N TYR A 193 -13.61 -5.56 12.92
CA TYR A 193 -12.57 -5.37 11.92
C TYR A 193 -11.95 -3.98 11.99
N ILE A 194 -12.72 -2.97 12.38
CA ILE A 194 -12.18 -1.63 12.64
C ILE A 194 -11.12 -1.71 13.73
N ASN A 195 -11.39 -2.49 14.80
CA ASN A 195 -10.52 -2.57 15.96
C ASN A 195 -9.37 -3.58 15.81
N SER A 196 -9.58 -4.71 15.11
CA SER A 196 -8.61 -5.81 15.00
C SER A 196 -7.86 -5.88 13.67
N GLY A 197 -8.21 -5.02 12.72
CA GLY A 197 -7.79 -5.16 11.33
C GLY A 197 -8.67 -6.13 10.52
N PHE A 198 -8.48 -6.10 9.21
CA PHE A 198 -9.17 -6.96 8.25
C PHE A 198 -8.15 -7.52 7.25
N TYR A 199 -8.15 -8.84 7.08
CA TYR A 199 -7.14 -9.57 6.31
C TYR A 199 -7.74 -10.38 5.16
N GLY A 200 -8.86 -9.90 4.61
CA GLY A 200 -9.64 -10.62 3.61
C GLY A 200 -10.39 -11.83 4.18
N PHE A 201 -10.89 -12.68 3.28
CA PHE A 201 -11.55 -13.95 3.60
C PHE A 201 -10.62 -15.14 3.38
N THR A 202 -9.37 -15.00 3.84
CA THR A 202 -8.38 -16.08 3.88
C THR A 202 -8.81 -17.14 4.91
N GLU A 203 -8.29 -18.36 4.76
CA GLU A 203 -8.90 -19.62 5.24
C GLU A 203 -9.26 -19.69 6.74
N GLU A 204 -8.69 -18.84 7.60
CA GLU A 204 -8.83 -19.02 9.06
C GLU A 204 -9.41 -17.82 9.86
N THR A 205 -9.61 -16.62 9.28
CA THR A 205 -9.77 -15.41 10.14
C THR A 205 -11.10 -14.67 10.06
N THR A 206 -11.91 -14.87 9.00
CA THR A 206 -13.09 -14.03 8.75
C THR A 206 -14.38 -14.84 8.63
N SER A 207 -15.34 -14.56 9.52
CA SER A 207 -16.62 -15.28 9.55
C SER A 207 -17.58 -14.78 8.46
N ARG A 208 -18.14 -15.73 7.72
CA ARG A 208 -19.19 -15.53 6.70
C ARG A 208 -20.61 -15.52 7.30
N SER A 209 -20.74 -15.75 8.61
CA SER A 209 -22.05 -15.79 9.29
C SER A 209 -22.48 -14.45 9.90
N THR A 210 -21.60 -13.45 9.88
CA THR A 210 -21.83 -12.12 10.47
C THR A 210 -22.91 -11.33 9.71
N ASN A 211 -23.53 -10.38 10.39
CA ASN A 211 -24.49 -9.48 9.76
C ASN A 211 -23.82 -8.61 8.70
N CYS A 212 -22.62 -8.10 8.94
CA CYS A 212 -21.89 -7.28 7.97
C CYS A 212 -21.56 -8.05 6.69
N TYR A 213 -21.20 -9.34 6.78
CA TYR A 213 -21.01 -10.17 5.59
C TYR A 213 -22.31 -10.34 4.80
N LYS A 214 -23.39 -10.72 5.48
CA LYS A 214 -24.71 -10.95 4.85
C LYS A 214 -25.27 -9.68 4.20
N ILE A 215 -25.13 -8.53 4.86
CA ILE A 215 -25.57 -7.24 4.34
C ILE A 215 -24.67 -6.80 3.16
N ALA A 216 -23.34 -6.96 3.27
CA ALA A 216 -22.44 -6.65 2.15
C ALA A 216 -22.71 -7.53 0.92
N LEU A 217 -23.21 -8.76 1.09
CA LEU A 217 -23.62 -9.62 -0.02
C LEU A 217 -24.84 -9.08 -0.79
N THR A 218 -25.71 -8.27 -0.19
CA THR A 218 -26.92 -7.77 -0.86
C THR A 218 -26.70 -6.50 -1.68
N ILE A 219 -25.54 -5.85 -1.53
CA ILE A 219 -25.12 -4.65 -2.29
C ILE A 219 -24.72 -5.01 -3.72
#